data_AF-W7KMQ2-F1
#
_entry.id   AF-W7KMQ2-F1
#
_cell.length_a   1.000
_cell.length_b   1.000
_cell.length_c   1.000
_cell.angle_alpha   90.00
_cell.angle_beta   90.00
_cell.angle_gamma   90.00
#
_symmetry.space_group_name_H-M   'P 1'
#
loop_
_entity.id
_entity.type
_entity.pdbx_description
1 polymer ?
#
loop_
_entity_poly.entity_id
_entity_poly.type
_entity_poly.pdbx_seq_one_letter_code
_entity_poly.pdbx_strand_id
1 'polypeptide(L)'
;MKMVWVITGVILILTAAVLAGFLYLKSKSIGDPESIIDYVQEHRETENMAMVIRYNDEDWVSINKDVPLPLASTVKIIVAIEYARQAADGKIDPQQKVDLKTLEKYYVPKTDGGAHEAWVKSLADDAENVPLSEVANGMIAYSSNANTDYLIKVLGIENVNKLSDVLQLSSHEEMYPIVSALFIPMELMEDKGFTKEEALNELKIMSLEEYRKRAINIHQKWETSPPQEKDKQEVVKVLDTEFQKVWSDRLPRAAAGDYAELMKLLNSKSYFSKEVHSYFDPVMEQLMKNPSNREWLQHAGQKGGSTAFVFTISMYATDKEGNRIEMAFLANDLSNLEFKKLSNNMNSFQLEFMTNSEFRKSVKEKLH
;
A
#
# COMPACT_ATOMS: atom_id res chain seq x y z
N MET A 1 43.14 0.90 43.29
CA MET A 1 41.92 1.72 43.17
C MET A 1 41.99 2.76 42.04
N LYS A 2 42.90 3.74 42.04
CA LYS A 2 42.96 4.79 41.00
C LYS A 2 43.03 4.28 39.55
N MET A 3 43.79 3.23 39.28
CA MET A 3 43.94 2.66 37.94
C MET A 3 42.66 1.99 37.40
N VAL A 4 41.85 1.39 38.29
CA VAL A 4 40.58 0.77 37.93
C VAL A 4 39.56 1.83 37.50
N TRP A 5 39.49 2.95 38.22
CA TRP A 5 38.60 4.09 37.88
C TRP A 5 38.97 4.75 36.55
N VAL A 6 40.26 4.82 36.22
CA VAL A 6 40.72 5.35 34.92
C VAL A 6 40.33 4.42 33.77
N ILE A 7 40.52 3.11 33.94
CA ILE A 7 40.15 2.12 32.92
C ILE A 7 38.63 2.09 32.71
N THR A 8 37.84 2.13 33.78
CA THR A 8 36.37 2.20 33.69
C THR A 8 35.90 3.49 33.01
N GLY A 9 36.54 4.63 33.29
CA GLY A 9 36.23 5.90 32.63
C GLY A 9 36.51 5.87 31.12
N VAL A 10 37.63 5.29 30.70
CA VAL A 10 37.97 5.16 29.27
C VAL A 10 36.99 4.24 28.52
N ILE A 11 36.58 3.13 29.13
CA ILE A 11 35.59 2.21 28.53
C ILE A 11 34.22 2.89 28.37
N LEU A 12 33.79 3.69 29.36
CA LEU A 12 32.53 4.45 29.29
C LEU A 12 32.54 5.52 28.18
N ILE A 13 33.68 6.20 27.98
CA ILE A 13 33.82 7.19 26.91
C ILE A 13 33.81 6.53 25.53
N LEU A 14 34.51 5.41 25.36
CA LEU A 14 34.53 4.66 24.10
C LEU A 14 33.16 4.08 23.75
N THR A 15 32.44 3.53 24.73
CA THR A 15 31.06 3.02 24.52
C THR A 15 30.09 4.15 24.19
N ALA A 16 30.19 5.30 24.85
CA ALA A 16 29.40 6.49 24.51
C ALA A 16 29.71 7.03 23.11
N ALA A 17 30.98 7.03 22.69
CA ALA A 17 31.40 7.46 21.35
C ALA A 17 30.92 6.49 20.26
N VAL A 18 30.97 5.17 20.52
CA VAL A 18 30.40 4.15 19.62
C VAL A 18 28.88 4.29 19.52
N LEU A 19 28.19 4.53 20.65
CA LEU A 19 26.75 4.74 20.67
C LEU A 19 26.35 6.03 19.95
N ALA A 20 27.07 7.13 20.16
CA ALA A 20 26.86 8.40 19.46
C ALA A 20 27.15 8.27 17.96
N GLY A 21 28.22 7.57 17.58
CA GLY A 21 28.52 7.23 16.19
C GLY A 21 27.44 6.38 15.55
N PHE A 22 26.93 5.36 16.27
CA PHE A 22 25.81 4.54 15.82
C PHE A 22 24.52 5.36 15.65
N LEU A 23 24.19 6.24 16.61
CA LEU A 23 23.02 7.11 16.53
C LEU A 23 23.15 8.15 15.40
N TYR A 24 24.34 8.70 15.18
CA TYR A 24 24.65 9.63 14.09
C TYR A 24 24.57 8.97 12.71
N LEU A 25 25.11 7.74 12.58
CA LEU A 25 24.98 6.97 11.34
C LEU A 25 23.53 6.56 11.09
N LYS A 26 22.80 6.18 12.15
CA LYS A 26 21.38 5.84 12.08
C LYS A 26 20.49 7.03 11.72
N SER A 27 20.81 8.24 12.20
CA SER A 27 20.08 9.45 11.83
C SER A 27 20.41 9.89 10.40
N LYS A 28 21.64 9.68 9.92
CA LYS A 28 22.02 9.93 8.53
C LYS A 28 21.39 8.92 7.55
N SER A 29 21.10 7.70 7.98
CA SER A 29 20.46 6.65 7.15
C SER A 29 18.93 6.78 7.01
N ILE A 30 18.31 7.76 7.68
CA ILE A 30 16.89 8.07 7.56
C ILE A 30 16.77 9.36 6.75
N GLY A 31 15.95 9.32 5.71
CA GLY A 31 15.79 10.44 4.78
C GLY A 31 16.95 10.63 3.81
N ASP A 32 17.79 9.61 3.60
CA ASP A 32 18.84 9.62 2.58
C ASP A 32 18.27 9.11 1.25
N PRO A 33 18.07 9.98 0.24
CA PRO A 33 17.51 9.58 -1.05
C PRO A 33 18.44 8.65 -1.84
N GLU A 34 19.77 8.75 -1.65
CA GLU A 34 20.76 7.89 -2.34
C GLU A 34 20.65 6.43 -1.91
N SER A 35 20.22 6.18 -0.67
CA SER A 35 19.94 4.82 -0.19
C SER A 35 18.92 4.07 -1.06
N ILE A 36 17.96 4.77 -1.67
CA ILE A 36 17.00 4.14 -2.61
C ILE A 36 17.70 3.77 -3.92
N ILE A 37 18.57 4.63 -4.45
CA ILE A 37 19.36 4.35 -5.64
C ILE A 37 20.24 3.12 -5.41
N ASP A 38 20.95 3.05 -4.28
CA ASP A 38 21.78 1.90 -3.92
C ASP A 38 20.96 0.61 -3.87
N TYR A 39 19.77 0.64 -3.24
CA TYR A 39 18.89 -0.52 -3.18
C TYR A 39 18.46 -0.97 -4.58
N VAL A 40 18.06 -0.04 -5.44
CA VAL A 40 17.65 -0.35 -6.82
C VAL A 40 18.81 -0.95 -7.61
N GLN A 41 20.03 -0.41 -7.49
CA GLN A 41 21.20 -0.94 -8.18
C GLN A 41 21.57 -2.36 -7.73
N GLU A 42 21.44 -2.66 -6.44
CA GLU A 42 21.70 -3.98 -5.89
C GLU A 42 20.67 -5.03 -6.38
N HIS A 43 19.42 -4.60 -6.64
CA HIS A 43 18.30 -5.50 -6.95
C HIS A 43 17.81 -5.45 -8.39
N ARG A 44 18.35 -4.58 -9.26
CA ARG A 44 17.84 -4.36 -10.63
C ARG A 44 17.85 -5.60 -11.52
N GLU A 45 18.74 -6.55 -11.24
CA GLU A 45 18.84 -7.82 -11.97
C GLU A 45 17.99 -8.95 -11.35
N THR A 46 17.25 -8.66 -10.27
CA THR A 46 16.34 -9.62 -9.61
C THR A 46 14.90 -9.39 -10.03
N GLU A 47 14.09 -10.45 -10.10
CA GLU A 47 12.66 -10.34 -10.37
C GLU A 47 11.84 -9.86 -9.15
N ASN A 48 12.50 -9.58 -8.02
CA ASN A 48 11.85 -9.16 -6.78
C ASN A 48 11.69 -7.64 -6.64
N MET A 49 12.15 -6.86 -7.63
CA MET A 49 12.01 -5.41 -7.65
C MET A 49 11.72 -4.91 -9.05
N ALA A 50 10.76 -3.99 -9.16
CA ALA A 50 10.44 -3.27 -10.39
C ALA A 50 10.28 -1.78 -10.11
N MET A 51 10.76 -0.95 -11.03
CA MET A 51 10.69 0.50 -10.91
C MET A 51 10.48 1.15 -12.27
N VAL A 52 9.49 2.04 -12.34
CA VAL A 52 9.29 2.93 -13.48
C VAL A 52 9.17 4.37 -12.96
N ILE A 53 9.91 5.28 -13.56
CA ILE A 53 9.79 6.73 -13.31
C ILE A 53 9.67 7.45 -14.65
N ARG A 54 8.65 8.29 -14.77
CA ARG A 54 8.45 9.22 -15.88
C ARG A 54 8.57 10.65 -15.40
N TYR A 55 9.21 11.48 -16.21
CA TYR A 55 9.30 12.91 -16.01
C TYR A 55 9.02 13.61 -17.35
N ASN A 56 7.99 14.45 -17.40
CA ASN A 56 7.55 15.16 -18.61
C ASN A 56 7.39 14.25 -19.83
N ASP A 57 6.63 13.16 -19.65
CA ASP A 57 6.35 12.13 -20.67
C ASP A 57 7.57 11.32 -21.17
N GLU A 58 8.75 11.52 -20.59
CA GLU A 58 9.94 10.73 -20.86
C GLU A 58 10.14 9.64 -19.78
N ASP A 59 10.43 8.41 -20.19
CA ASP A 59 10.85 7.34 -19.27
C ASP A 59 12.28 7.61 -18.79
N TRP A 60 12.46 7.84 -17.49
CA TRP A 60 13.76 8.11 -16.87
C TRP A 60 14.36 6.87 -16.21
N VAL A 61 13.50 5.99 -15.70
CA VAL A 61 13.87 4.69 -15.13
C VAL A 61 12.85 3.67 -15.60
N SER A 62 13.33 2.51 -16.07
CA SER A 62 12.48 1.40 -16.51
C SER A 62 13.17 0.06 -16.22
N ILE A 63 12.99 -0.44 -15.00
CA ILE A 63 13.57 -1.69 -14.51
C ILE A 63 12.43 -2.68 -14.23
N ASN A 64 12.51 -3.88 -14.82
CA ASN A 64 11.54 -4.96 -14.66
C ASN A 64 10.07 -4.50 -14.82
N LYS A 65 9.84 -3.56 -15.75
CA LYS A 65 8.56 -2.85 -15.89
C LYS A 65 7.37 -3.78 -16.12
N ASP A 66 7.59 -4.96 -16.70
CA ASP A 66 6.55 -5.93 -17.05
C ASP A 66 6.47 -7.11 -16.07
N VAL A 67 7.27 -7.13 -14.99
CA VAL A 67 7.28 -8.20 -13.98
C VAL A 67 6.15 -7.95 -12.96
N PRO A 68 5.15 -8.85 -12.84
CA PRO A 68 4.06 -8.68 -11.89
C PRO A 68 4.51 -8.98 -10.46
N LEU A 69 4.32 -8.02 -9.55
CA LEU A 69 4.67 -8.13 -8.13
C LEU A 69 3.47 -7.83 -7.23
N PRO A 70 3.40 -8.40 -6.01
CA PRO A 70 2.33 -8.10 -5.06
C PRO A 70 2.21 -6.61 -4.76
N LEU A 71 1.00 -6.07 -4.92
CA LEU A 71 0.73 -4.64 -4.79
C LEU A 71 0.51 -4.19 -3.34
N ALA A 72 0.20 -5.13 -2.45
CA ALA A 72 -0.32 -4.83 -1.12
C ALA A 72 -1.41 -3.74 -1.19
N SER A 73 -1.37 -2.72 -0.33
CA SER A 73 -2.38 -1.67 -0.31
C SER A 73 -2.32 -0.68 -1.49
N THR A 74 -1.34 -0.76 -2.38
CA THR A 74 -1.31 0.04 -3.62
C THR A 74 -2.44 -0.37 -4.58
N VAL A 75 -2.96 -1.60 -4.44
CA VAL A 75 -4.14 -2.07 -5.18
C VAL A 75 -5.38 -1.19 -4.97
N LYS A 76 -5.48 -0.50 -3.81
CA LYS A 76 -6.65 0.32 -3.43
C LYS A 76 -6.87 1.53 -4.33
N ILE A 77 -5.90 1.90 -5.17
CA ILE A 77 -6.08 2.91 -6.22
C ILE A 77 -7.21 2.49 -7.17
N ILE A 78 -7.31 1.20 -7.54
CA ILE A 78 -8.37 0.68 -8.41
C ILE A 78 -9.74 0.84 -7.75
N VAL A 79 -9.84 0.54 -6.45
CA VAL A 79 -11.09 0.71 -5.69
C VAL A 79 -11.49 2.19 -5.60
N ALA A 80 -10.53 3.09 -5.40
CA ALA A 80 -10.79 4.54 -5.38
C ALA A 80 -11.27 5.08 -6.73
N ILE A 81 -10.72 4.56 -7.83
CA ILE A 81 -11.18 4.90 -9.19
C ILE A 81 -12.63 4.42 -9.38
N GLU A 82 -12.96 3.19 -9.00
CA GLU A 82 -14.32 2.68 -9.17
C GLU A 82 -15.33 3.44 -8.31
N TYR A 83 -14.96 3.78 -7.07
CA TYR A 83 -15.74 4.67 -6.21
C TYR A 83 -16.06 5.99 -6.92
N ALA A 84 -15.04 6.66 -7.45
CA ALA A 84 -15.21 7.96 -8.09
C ALA A 84 -16.05 7.87 -9.38
N ARG A 85 -15.88 6.80 -10.16
CA ARG A 85 -16.69 6.54 -11.36
C ARG A 85 -18.15 6.33 -11.03
N GLN A 86 -18.46 5.48 -10.04
CA GLN A 86 -19.85 5.23 -9.64
C GLN A 86 -20.50 6.45 -9.01
N ALA A 87 -19.74 7.25 -8.24
CA ALA A 87 -20.23 8.51 -7.69
C ALA A 87 -20.59 9.51 -8.79
N ALA A 88 -19.69 9.67 -9.78
CA ALA A 88 -19.93 10.53 -10.94
C ALA A 88 -21.11 10.08 -11.80
N ASP A 89 -21.31 8.77 -11.92
CA ASP A 89 -22.45 8.17 -12.63
C ASP A 89 -23.77 8.25 -11.81
N GLY A 90 -23.73 8.70 -10.56
CA GLY A 90 -24.89 8.71 -9.65
C GLY A 90 -25.37 7.33 -9.22
N LYS A 91 -24.54 6.28 -9.37
CA LYS A 91 -24.85 4.89 -8.96
C LYS A 91 -24.73 4.70 -7.45
N ILE A 92 -23.83 5.47 -6.81
CA ILE A 92 -23.69 5.54 -5.36
C ILE A 92 -23.81 6.99 -4.91
N ASP A 93 -24.24 7.20 -3.67
CA ASP A 93 -24.25 8.52 -3.04
C ASP A 93 -23.03 8.67 -2.10
N PRO A 94 -22.05 9.55 -2.42
CA PRO A 94 -20.91 9.85 -1.56
C PRO A 94 -21.29 10.31 -0.15
N GLN A 95 -22.46 10.92 0.03
CA GLN A 95 -22.96 11.42 1.30
C GLN A 95 -23.82 10.38 2.04
N GLN A 96 -24.03 9.20 1.46
CA GLN A 96 -24.70 8.10 2.15
C GLN A 96 -24.00 7.83 3.47
N LYS A 97 -24.76 7.89 4.57
CA LYS A 97 -24.26 7.60 5.91
C LYS A 97 -23.98 6.11 6.07
N VAL A 98 -22.77 5.80 6.50
CA VAL A 98 -22.29 4.46 6.80
C VAL A 98 -22.04 4.36 8.31
N ASP A 99 -22.76 3.45 8.98
CA ASP A 99 -22.55 3.15 10.39
C ASP A 99 -21.17 2.49 10.59
N LEU A 100 -20.38 2.98 11.54
CA LEU A 100 -19.08 2.41 11.86
C LEU A 100 -19.19 0.93 12.26
N LYS A 101 -20.27 0.52 12.93
CA LYS A 101 -20.54 -0.89 13.26
C LYS A 101 -20.70 -1.78 12.04
N THR A 102 -21.08 -1.21 10.89
CA THR A 102 -21.11 -1.96 9.63
C THR A 102 -19.70 -2.28 9.16
N LEU A 103 -18.77 -1.34 9.31
CA LEU A 103 -17.37 -1.50 8.92
C LEU A 103 -16.64 -2.50 9.83
N GLU A 104 -17.00 -2.54 11.11
CA GLU A 104 -16.46 -3.49 12.09
C GLU A 104 -16.64 -4.96 11.69
N LYS A 105 -17.61 -5.29 10.83
CA LYS A 105 -17.76 -6.65 10.27
C LYS A 105 -16.52 -7.09 9.49
N TYR A 106 -15.83 -6.15 8.85
CA TYR A 106 -14.66 -6.37 8.02
C TYR A 106 -13.36 -5.97 8.74
N TYR A 107 -13.41 -5.70 10.04
CA TYR A 107 -12.22 -5.36 10.81
C TYR A 107 -11.71 -6.57 11.61
N VAL A 108 -10.43 -6.90 11.43
CA VAL A 108 -9.71 -7.88 12.25
C VAL A 108 -8.56 -7.16 12.93
N PRO A 109 -8.48 -7.15 14.28
CA PRO A 109 -7.42 -6.46 14.98
C PRO A 109 -6.02 -6.96 14.60
N LYS A 110 -5.06 -6.02 14.52
CA LYS A 110 -3.62 -6.28 14.31
C LYS A 110 -3.23 -6.87 12.94
N THR A 111 -4.13 -6.92 11.96
CA THR A 111 -3.82 -7.47 10.61
C THR A 111 -3.57 -6.41 9.54
N ASP A 112 -3.79 -5.13 9.86
CA ASP A 112 -3.62 -4.00 8.94
C ASP A 112 -2.59 -2.96 9.44
N GLY A 113 -1.75 -3.34 10.40
CA GLY A 113 -0.75 -2.44 10.98
C GLY A 113 -1.34 -1.32 11.86
N GLY A 114 -2.62 -1.42 12.24
CA GLY A 114 -3.32 -0.39 13.01
C GLY A 114 -3.97 0.69 12.15
N ALA A 115 -4.01 0.50 10.83
CA ALA A 115 -4.56 1.44 9.86
C ALA A 115 -6.02 1.81 10.15
N HIS A 116 -6.90 0.82 10.33
CA HIS A 116 -8.31 1.08 10.61
C HIS A 116 -8.52 1.81 11.95
N GLU A 117 -7.83 1.39 13.01
CA GLU A 117 -7.94 2.08 14.30
C GLU A 117 -7.45 3.52 14.22
N ALA A 118 -6.37 3.79 13.48
CA ALA A 118 -5.85 5.14 13.29
C ALA A 118 -6.84 6.03 12.54
N TRP A 119 -7.57 5.46 11.58
CA TRP A 119 -8.66 6.16 10.89
C TRP A 119 -9.83 6.42 11.84
N VAL A 120 -10.32 5.42 12.58
CA VAL A 120 -11.43 5.63 13.54
C VAL A 120 -11.07 6.70 14.58
N LYS A 121 -9.82 6.71 15.08
CA LYS A 121 -9.32 7.73 16.02
C LYS A 121 -9.18 9.14 15.42
N SER A 122 -9.18 9.29 14.10
CA SER A 122 -9.13 10.62 13.46
C SER A 122 -10.50 11.23 13.22
N LEU A 123 -11.57 10.44 13.37
CA LEU A 123 -12.94 10.90 13.34
C LEU A 123 -13.28 11.68 14.63
N ALA A 124 -14.43 12.34 14.63
CA ALA A 124 -14.95 12.95 15.86
C ALA A 124 -15.21 11.89 16.93
N ASP A 125 -14.96 12.22 18.20
CA ASP A 125 -15.03 11.28 19.33
C ASP A 125 -16.39 10.57 19.50
N ASP A 126 -17.47 11.20 19.02
CA ASP A 126 -18.85 10.72 19.09
C ASP A 126 -19.42 10.26 17.73
N ALA A 127 -18.56 10.10 16.71
CA ALA A 127 -19.00 9.66 15.39
C ALA A 127 -19.54 8.23 15.42
N GLU A 128 -20.85 8.06 15.22
CA GLU A 128 -21.46 6.73 15.01
C GLU A 128 -21.53 6.35 13.52
N ASN A 129 -21.51 7.35 12.64
CA ASN A 129 -21.60 7.18 11.19
C ASN A 129 -20.78 8.24 10.46
N VAL A 130 -20.36 7.91 9.26
CA VAL A 130 -19.58 8.78 8.37
C VAL A 130 -20.14 8.70 6.95
N PRO A 131 -19.97 9.74 6.10
CA PRO A 131 -20.34 9.63 4.69
C PRO A 131 -19.47 8.58 3.98
N LEU A 132 -20.00 7.95 2.93
CA LEU A 132 -19.27 6.96 2.12
C LEU A 132 -17.94 7.52 1.57
N SER A 133 -17.89 8.82 1.25
CA SER A 133 -16.65 9.51 0.87
C SER A 133 -15.58 9.46 1.96
N GLU A 134 -15.96 9.49 3.24
CA GLU A 134 -15.01 9.37 4.34
C GLU A 134 -14.52 7.93 4.54
N VAL A 135 -15.34 6.94 4.20
CA VAL A 135 -14.88 5.54 4.14
C VAL A 135 -13.82 5.37 3.05
N ALA A 136 -14.01 5.98 1.87
CA ALA A 136 -13.02 6.03 0.80
C ALA A 136 -11.74 6.78 1.21
N ASN A 137 -11.87 7.89 1.93
CA ASN A 137 -10.72 8.57 2.54
C ASN A 137 -9.95 7.66 3.51
N GLY A 138 -10.65 6.97 4.43
CA GLY A 138 -10.03 6.02 5.35
C GLY A 138 -9.28 4.88 4.66
N MET A 139 -9.79 4.42 3.51
CA MET A 139 -9.12 3.43 2.67
C MET A 139 -7.80 3.95 2.10
N ILE A 140 -7.76 5.17 1.55
CA ILE A 140 -6.54 5.69 0.90
C ILE A 140 -5.58 6.31 1.91
N ALA A 141 -6.05 7.22 2.76
CA ALA A 141 -5.21 8.01 3.67
C ALA A 141 -4.61 7.18 4.81
N TYR A 142 -5.40 6.26 5.37
CA TYR A 142 -4.96 5.42 6.48
C TYR A 142 -4.63 4.00 6.04
N SER A 143 -4.99 3.61 4.81
CA SER A 143 -4.83 2.25 4.32
C SER A 143 -5.76 1.22 4.99
N SER A 144 -6.91 1.64 5.53
CA SER A 144 -7.82 0.73 6.25
C SER A 144 -8.29 -0.43 5.37
N ASN A 145 -8.01 -1.67 5.80
CA ASN A 145 -8.44 -2.88 5.09
C ASN A 145 -9.96 -3.10 5.23
N ALA A 146 -10.54 -2.81 6.41
CA ALA A 146 -11.98 -2.93 6.62
C ALA A 146 -12.79 -2.02 5.70
N ASN A 147 -12.35 -0.77 5.53
CA ASN A 147 -12.97 0.17 4.59
C ASN A 147 -12.83 -0.32 3.14
N THR A 148 -11.71 -0.96 2.80
CA THR A 148 -11.47 -1.51 1.46
C THR A 148 -12.47 -2.63 1.14
N ASP A 149 -12.60 -3.60 2.03
CA ASP A 149 -13.51 -4.74 1.87
C ASP A 149 -14.98 -4.27 1.83
N TYR A 150 -15.36 -3.32 2.67
CA TYR A 150 -16.69 -2.70 2.59
C TYR A 150 -16.93 -1.98 1.24
N LEU A 151 -15.95 -1.23 0.74
CA LEU A 151 -16.08 -0.54 -0.55
C LEU A 151 -16.17 -1.52 -1.71
N ILE A 152 -15.39 -2.61 -1.72
CA ILE A 152 -15.52 -3.67 -2.73
C ILE A 152 -16.95 -4.22 -2.76
N LYS A 153 -17.57 -4.41 -1.59
CA LYS A 153 -18.97 -4.83 -1.49
C LYS A 153 -19.94 -3.79 -2.03
N VAL A 154 -19.76 -2.52 -1.69
CA VAL A 154 -20.64 -1.43 -2.16
C VAL A 154 -20.55 -1.25 -3.67
N LEU A 155 -19.35 -1.31 -4.22
CA LEU A 155 -19.06 -1.08 -5.64
C LEU A 155 -19.36 -2.31 -6.51
N GLY A 156 -19.36 -3.50 -5.91
CA GLY A 156 -19.42 -4.78 -6.63
C GLY A 156 -18.05 -5.17 -7.15
N ILE A 157 -17.56 -6.33 -6.70
CA ILE A 157 -16.22 -6.83 -7.03
C ILE A 157 -16.00 -7.01 -8.53
N GLU A 158 -17.04 -7.40 -9.27
CA GLU A 158 -16.98 -7.54 -10.73
C GLU A 158 -16.77 -6.20 -11.41
N ASN A 159 -17.30 -5.11 -10.86
CA ASN A 159 -17.08 -3.76 -11.41
C ASN A 159 -15.65 -3.29 -11.13
N VAL A 160 -15.15 -3.55 -9.92
CA VAL A 160 -13.75 -3.27 -9.55
C VAL A 160 -12.78 -4.03 -10.46
N ASN A 161 -13.01 -5.33 -10.68
CA ASN A 161 -12.12 -6.16 -11.50
C ASN A 161 -12.18 -5.83 -12.99
N LYS A 162 -13.31 -5.34 -13.51
CA LYS A 162 -13.39 -4.86 -14.90
C LYS A 162 -12.55 -3.61 -15.19
N LEU A 163 -12.09 -2.90 -14.15
CA LEU A 163 -11.28 -1.70 -14.37
C LEU A 163 -9.94 -1.98 -15.00
N SER A 164 -9.32 -3.13 -14.74
CA SER A 164 -8.04 -3.48 -15.39
C SER A 164 -8.20 -3.50 -16.91
N ASP A 165 -9.27 -4.09 -17.43
CA ASP A 165 -9.58 -4.09 -18.86
C ASP A 165 -9.85 -2.68 -19.40
N VAL A 166 -10.68 -1.90 -18.69
CA VAL A 166 -11.04 -0.52 -19.08
C VAL A 166 -9.82 0.39 -19.16
N LEU A 167 -8.88 0.21 -18.22
CA LEU A 167 -7.65 0.98 -18.08
C LEU A 167 -6.47 0.35 -18.82
N GLN A 168 -6.67 -0.78 -19.50
CA GLN A 168 -5.65 -1.53 -20.24
C GLN A 168 -4.45 -1.97 -19.37
N LEU A 169 -4.70 -2.30 -18.11
CA LEU A 169 -3.72 -2.80 -17.15
C LEU A 169 -3.55 -4.32 -17.33
N SER A 170 -2.79 -4.69 -18.36
CA SER A 170 -2.71 -6.07 -18.89
C SER A 170 -2.18 -7.12 -17.91
N SER A 171 -1.42 -6.70 -16.89
CA SER A 171 -0.81 -7.57 -15.89
C SER A 171 -1.51 -7.54 -14.54
N HIS A 172 -2.54 -6.68 -14.38
CA HIS A 172 -3.25 -6.50 -13.13
C HIS A 172 -4.14 -7.70 -12.84
N GLU A 173 -3.82 -8.41 -11.76
CA GLU A 173 -4.60 -9.53 -11.29
C GLU A 173 -5.89 -9.10 -10.60
N GLU A 174 -6.94 -9.92 -10.77
CA GLU A 174 -8.22 -9.71 -10.11
C GLU A 174 -8.09 -9.50 -8.59
N MET A 175 -8.76 -8.45 -8.12
CA MET A 175 -8.96 -8.20 -6.71
C MET A 175 -9.96 -9.16 -6.09
N TYR A 176 -9.81 -9.32 -4.78
CA TYR A 176 -10.69 -10.03 -3.88
C TYR A 176 -10.66 -9.34 -2.51
N PRO A 177 -11.66 -9.56 -1.63
CA PRO A 177 -11.67 -8.93 -0.32
C PRO A 177 -10.50 -9.47 0.53
N ILE A 178 -9.64 -8.56 0.98
CA ILE A 178 -8.33 -8.90 1.55
C ILE A 178 -8.44 -9.33 3.02
N VAL A 179 -9.50 -8.91 3.72
CA VAL A 179 -9.72 -9.29 5.12
C VAL A 179 -10.35 -10.67 5.20
N SER A 180 -11.32 -10.98 4.33
CA SER A 180 -11.91 -12.33 4.32
C SER A 180 -10.91 -13.42 3.95
N ALA A 181 -9.91 -13.09 3.12
CA ALA A 181 -8.81 -14.00 2.78
C ALA A 181 -8.01 -14.48 4.01
N LEU A 182 -8.00 -13.69 5.10
CA LEU A 182 -7.36 -14.06 6.38
C LEU A 182 -8.04 -15.26 7.07
N PHE A 183 -9.30 -15.55 6.73
CA PHE A 183 -10.08 -16.63 7.32
C PHE A 183 -10.04 -17.95 6.52
N ILE A 184 -9.43 -17.97 5.33
CA ILE A 184 -9.28 -19.19 4.53
C ILE A 184 -8.60 -20.33 5.33
N PRO A 185 -7.52 -20.09 6.12
CA PRO A 185 -6.95 -21.13 6.96
C PRO A 185 -7.97 -21.76 7.92
N MET A 186 -8.80 -20.94 8.58
CA MET A 186 -9.82 -21.43 9.51
C MET A 186 -10.92 -22.20 8.78
N GLU A 187 -11.40 -21.71 7.62
CA GLU A 187 -12.38 -22.44 6.81
C GLU A 187 -11.84 -23.82 6.39
N LEU A 188 -10.56 -23.94 6.02
CA LEU A 188 -9.94 -25.23 5.71
C LEU A 188 -9.88 -26.17 6.92
N MET A 189 -9.55 -25.63 8.09
CA MET A 189 -9.49 -26.42 9.34
C MET A 189 -10.88 -26.89 9.78
N GLU A 190 -11.91 -26.05 9.62
CA GLU A 190 -13.29 -26.36 9.99
C GLU A 190 -13.98 -27.30 8.98
N ASP A 191 -13.93 -26.98 7.69
CA ASP A 191 -14.65 -27.71 6.65
C ASP A 191 -14.00 -29.06 6.31
N LYS A 192 -12.66 -29.10 6.29
CA LYS A 192 -11.90 -30.31 5.90
C LYS A 192 -11.32 -31.06 7.11
N GLY A 193 -11.44 -30.53 8.33
CA GLY A 193 -10.83 -31.12 9.53
C GLY A 193 -9.31 -31.08 9.52
N PHE A 194 -8.71 -30.16 8.75
CA PHE A 194 -7.26 -30.04 8.61
C PHE A 194 -6.62 -29.55 9.90
N THR A 195 -5.42 -30.08 10.18
CA THR A 195 -4.47 -29.45 11.10
C THR A 195 -3.95 -28.13 10.55
N LYS A 196 -3.31 -27.32 11.39
CA LYS A 196 -2.67 -26.07 10.97
C LYS A 196 -1.61 -26.30 9.88
N GLU A 197 -0.84 -27.38 9.97
CA GLU A 197 0.19 -27.74 8.98
C GLU A 197 -0.44 -28.13 7.63
N GLU A 198 -1.50 -28.95 7.65
CA GLU A 198 -2.23 -29.34 6.45
C GLU A 198 -2.90 -28.13 5.77
N ALA A 199 -3.50 -27.23 6.55
CA ALA A 199 -4.07 -25.98 6.03
C ALA A 199 -3.00 -25.09 5.38
N LEU A 200 -1.81 -24.97 5.98
CA LEU A 200 -0.70 -24.22 5.40
C LEU A 200 -0.21 -24.84 4.09
N ASN A 201 -0.07 -26.17 4.04
CA ASN A 201 0.36 -26.89 2.84
C ASN A 201 -0.66 -26.75 1.71
N GLU A 202 -1.95 -26.88 2.03
CA GLU A 202 -3.05 -26.63 1.08
C GLU A 202 -2.98 -25.20 0.53
N LEU A 203 -2.81 -24.20 1.39
CA LEU A 203 -2.67 -22.81 0.96
C LEU A 203 -1.44 -22.56 0.08
N LYS A 204 -0.33 -23.29 0.26
CA LYS A 204 0.85 -23.16 -0.61
C LYS A 204 0.58 -23.68 -2.03
N ILE A 205 -0.23 -24.73 -2.18
CA ILE A 205 -0.51 -25.36 -3.48
C ILE A 205 -1.83 -24.92 -4.14
N MET A 206 -2.71 -24.23 -3.40
CA MET A 206 -4.00 -23.74 -3.89
C MET A 206 -3.82 -22.83 -5.12
N SER A 207 -4.65 -23.02 -6.15
CA SER A 207 -4.66 -22.08 -7.27
C SER A 207 -5.13 -20.69 -6.79
N LEU A 208 -4.66 -19.62 -7.46
CA LEU A 208 -5.16 -18.27 -7.15
C LEU A 208 -6.66 -18.15 -7.41
N GLU A 209 -7.20 -18.82 -8.41
CA GLU A 209 -8.65 -18.84 -8.68
C GLU A 209 -9.45 -19.37 -7.48
N GLU A 210 -9.07 -20.52 -6.92
CA GLU A 210 -9.73 -21.09 -5.75
C GLU A 210 -9.53 -20.21 -4.50
N TYR A 211 -8.33 -19.64 -4.32
CA TYR A 211 -8.05 -18.74 -3.21
C TYR A 211 -8.96 -17.50 -3.24
N ARG A 212 -9.06 -16.85 -4.41
CA ARG A 212 -9.95 -15.70 -4.65
C ARG A 212 -11.40 -16.08 -4.40
N LYS A 213 -11.85 -17.21 -4.96
CA LYS A 213 -13.22 -17.71 -4.78
C LYS A 213 -13.55 -17.92 -3.31
N ARG A 214 -12.64 -18.50 -2.51
CA ARG A 214 -12.83 -18.65 -1.05
C ARG A 214 -12.92 -17.31 -0.35
N ALA A 215 -12.00 -16.38 -0.62
CA ALA A 215 -12.06 -15.04 -0.04
C ALA A 215 -13.40 -14.35 -0.34
N ILE A 216 -13.88 -14.43 -1.57
CA ILE A 216 -15.17 -13.87 -2.00
C ILE A 216 -16.33 -14.55 -1.27
N ASN A 217 -16.36 -15.88 -1.21
CA ASN A 217 -17.41 -16.63 -0.54
C ASN A 217 -17.47 -16.32 0.96
N ILE A 218 -16.32 -16.25 1.64
CA ILE A 218 -16.24 -15.88 3.06
C ILE A 218 -16.79 -14.46 3.27
N HIS A 219 -16.37 -13.51 2.43
CA HIS A 219 -16.85 -12.14 2.50
C HIS A 219 -18.38 -12.04 2.31
N GLN A 220 -18.95 -12.79 1.36
CA GLN A 220 -20.39 -12.85 1.15
C GLN A 220 -21.14 -13.45 2.35
N LYS A 221 -20.59 -14.50 2.98
CA LYS A 221 -21.17 -15.10 4.21
C LYS A 221 -21.27 -14.07 5.35
N TRP A 222 -20.34 -13.11 5.43
CA TRP A 222 -20.33 -12.09 6.49
C TRP A 222 -21.48 -11.09 6.42
N GLU A 223 -22.20 -11.00 5.28
CA GLU A 223 -23.39 -10.17 5.17
C GLU A 223 -24.49 -10.63 6.12
N THR A 224 -24.64 -11.95 6.27
CA THR A 224 -25.64 -12.57 7.15
C THR A 224 -25.04 -13.04 8.48
N SER A 225 -23.77 -13.47 8.45
CA SER A 225 -23.10 -14.12 9.57
C SER A 225 -21.66 -13.62 9.71
N PRO A 226 -21.45 -12.35 10.15
CA PRO A 226 -20.11 -11.80 10.33
C PRO A 226 -19.36 -12.52 11.46
N PRO A 227 -18.01 -12.54 11.39
CA PRO A 227 -17.19 -13.21 12.40
C PRO A 227 -17.40 -12.53 13.75
N GLN A 228 -17.58 -13.34 14.79
CA GLN A 228 -17.66 -12.85 16.15
C GLN A 228 -16.26 -12.48 16.64
N GLU A 229 -16.19 -11.72 17.75
CA GLU A 229 -14.92 -11.30 18.32
C GLU A 229 -13.99 -12.47 18.65
N LYS A 230 -14.55 -13.60 19.11
CA LYS A 230 -13.79 -14.84 19.34
C LYS A 230 -13.15 -15.39 18.06
N ASP A 231 -13.83 -15.27 16.92
CA ASP A 231 -13.37 -15.82 15.63
C ASP A 231 -12.24 -14.95 15.10
N LYS A 232 -12.36 -13.62 15.23
CA LYS A 232 -11.29 -12.66 14.92
C LYS A 232 -10.04 -12.90 15.76
N GLN A 233 -10.21 -13.16 17.05
CA GLN A 233 -9.09 -13.48 17.95
C GLN A 233 -8.43 -14.81 17.58
N GLU A 234 -9.20 -15.78 17.12
CA GLU A 234 -8.65 -17.07 16.70
C GLU A 234 -7.87 -16.97 15.38
N VAL A 235 -8.41 -16.24 14.38
CA VAL A 235 -7.66 -15.92 13.15
C VAL A 235 -6.29 -15.33 13.47
N VAL A 236 -6.23 -14.35 14.37
CA VAL A 236 -4.96 -13.70 14.74
C VAL A 236 -3.96 -14.68 15.35
N LYS A 237 -4.40 -15.72 16.07
CA LYS A 237 -3.51 -16.76 16.60
C LYS A 237 -3.05 -17.74 15.51
N VAL A 238 -3.91 -18.04 14.54
CA VAL A 238 -3.59 -18.94 13.44
C VAL A 238 -2.57 -18.31 12.50
N LEU A 239 -2.70 -17.01 12.20
CA LEU A 239 -1.86 -16.23 11.27
C LEU A 239 -0.45 -15.94 11.80
N ASP A 240 0.36 -16.98 11.98
CA ASP A 240 1.80 -16.83 12.19
C ASP A 240 2.53 -16.36 10.92
N THR A 241 3.84 -16.20 11.02
CA THR A 241 4.69 -15.68 9.95
C THR A 241 4.58 -16.49 8.65
N GLU A 242 4.38 -17.81 8.69
CA GLU A 242 4.27 -18.61 7.47
C GLU A 242 2.93 -18.36 6.76
N PHE A 243 1.83 -18.30 7.52
CA PHE A 243 0.54 -17.91 6.95
C PHE A 243 0.56 -16.48 6.41
N GLN A 244 1.21 -15.56 7.11
CA GLN A 244 1.35 -14.17 6.66
C GLN A 244 2.19 -14.07 5.39
N LYS A 245 3.24 -14.90 5.23
CA LYS A 245 3.99 -14.97 3.97
C LYS A 245 3.11 -15.45 2.83
N VAL A 246 2.38 -16.54 3.03
CA VAL A 246 1.46 -17.06 1.99
C VAL A 246 0.37 -16.05 1.64
N TRP A 247 -0.21 -15.36 2.63
CA TRP A 247 -1.17 -14.28 2.38
C TRP A 247 -0.53 -13.15 1.57
N SER A 248 0.67 -12.70 1.96
CA SER A 248 1.42 -11.64 1.28
C SER A 248 1.71 -11.98 -0.19
N ASP A 249 2.12 -13.22 -0.46
CA ASP A 249 2.48 -13.70 -1.81
C ASP A 249 1.27 -13.84 -2.73
N ARG A 250 0.08 -13.99 -2.14
CA ARG A 250 -1.18 -14.17 -2.86
C ARG A 250 -1.94 -12.87 -3.05
N LEU A 251 -1.47 -11.75 -2.49
CA LEU A 251 -2.06 -10.43 -2.72
C LEU A 251 -2.10 -10.12 -4.22
N PRO A 252 -3.12 -9.38 -4.72
CA PRO A 252 -3.19 -9.03 -6.13
C PRO A 252 -1.89 -8.41 -6.63
N ARG A 253 -1.43 -8.89 -7.78
CA ARG A 253 -0.19 -8.47 -8.42
C ARG A 253 -0.46 -7.59 -9.63
N ALA A 254 0.47 -6.71 -9.95
CA ALA A 254 0.56 -6.07 -11.26
C ALA A 254 2.01 -5.65 -11.51
N ALA A 255 2.31 -5.31 -12.74
CA ALA A 255 3.62 -4.81 -13.14
C ALA A 255 3.74 -3.30 -12.87
N ALA A 256 4.98 -2.83 -12.65
CA ALA A 256 5.25 -1.41 -12.42
C ALA A 256 4.88 -0.55 -13.65
N GLY A 257 4.97 -1.10 -14.86
CA GLY A 257 4.57 -0.44 -16.10
C GLY A 257 3.08 -0.11 -16.15
N ASP A 258 2.22 -1.04 -15.74
CA ASP A 258 0.77 -0.81 -15.64
C ASP A 258 0.46 0.32 -14.66
N TYR A 259 1.11 0.33 -13.49
CA TYR A 259 0.90 1.39 -12.50
C TYR A 259 1.49 2.74 -12.92
N ALA A 260 2.61 2.77 -13.66
CA ALA A 260 3.14 4.01 -14.21
C ALA A 260 2.22 4.59 -15.30
N GLU A 261 1.59 3.76 -16.14
CA GLU A 261 0.58 4.21 -17.07
C GLU A 261 -0.69 4.70 -16.34
N LEU A 262 -1.14 3.97 -15.33
CA LEU A 262 -2.25 4.40 -14.49
C LEU A 262 -2.00 5.76 -13.85
N MET A 263 -0.80 5.97 -13.28
CA MET A 263 -0.42 7.25 -12.67
C MET A 263 -0.43 8.36 -13.71
N LYS A 264 -0.02 8.10 -14.96
CA LYS A 264 -0.06 9.08 -16.06
C LYS A 264 -1.49 9.45 -16.46
N LEU A 265 -2.39 8.46 -16.57
CA LEU A 265 -3.80 8.70 -16.86
C LEU A 265 -4.43 9.62 -15.79
N LEU A 266 -4.14 9.35 -14.51
CA LEU A 266 -4.61 10.16 -13.39
C LEU A 266 -3.97 11.55 -13.34
N ASN A 267 -2.66 11.66 -13.60
CA ASN A 267 -1.93 12.93 -13.53
C ASN A 267 -2.37 13.92 -14.61
N SER A 268 -2.67 13.41 -15.81
CA SER A 268 -3.04 14.23 -16.96
C SER A 268 -4.36 14.99 -16.80
N LYS A 269 -5.23 14.54 -15.87
CA LYS A 269 -6.60 15.05 -15.69
C LYS A 269 -7.45 15.05 -16.97
N SER A 270 -7.09 14.20 -17.95
CA SER A 270 -7.66 14.21 -19.30
C SER A 270 -8.41 12.94 -19.68
N TYR A 271 -8.04 11.80 -19.08
CA TYR A 271 -8.66 10.51 -19.38
C TYR A 271 -10.05 10.39 -18.73
N PHE A 272 -10.17 10.76 -17.45
CA PHE A 272 -11.44 10.80 -16.75
C PHE A 272 -12.12 12.17 -16.87
N SER A 273 -13.44 12.19 -16.71
CA SER A 273 -14.19 13.44 -16.68
C SER A 273 -13.88 14.27 -15.44
N LYS A 274 -14.15 15.58 -15.49
CA LYS A 274 -14.04 16.47 -14.34
C LYS A 274 -14.91 16.01 -13.16
N GLU A 275 -16.07 15.41 -13.44
CA GLU A 275 -16.97 14.88 -12.42
C GLU A 275 -16.32 13.71 -11.67
N VAL A 276 -15.69 12.76 -12.37
CA VAL A 276 -14.93 11.67 -11.73
C VAL A 276 -13.80 12.24 -10.86
N HIS A 277 -13.03 13.20 -11.38
CA HIS A 277 -11.97 13.86 -10.60
C HIS A 277 -12.49 14.60 -9.36
N SER A 278 -13.71 15.15 -9.40
CA SER A 278 -14.32 15.80 -8.23
C SER A 278 -14.53 14.87 -7.04
N TYR A 279 -14.67 13.56 -7.28
CA TYR A 279 -14.76 12.53 -6.23
C TYR A 279 -13.43 11.82 -5.98
N PHE A 280 -12.60 11.64 -7.01
CA PHE A 280 -11.33 10.94 -6.89
C PHE A 280 -10.25 11.77 -6.20
N ASP A 281 -10.07 13.02 -6.61
CA ASP A 281 -8.94 13.85 -6.18
C ASP A 281 -8.98 14.12 -4.65
N PRO A 282 -10.13 14.41 -4.01
CA PRO A 282 -10.19 14.56 -2.55
C PRO A 282 -9.77 13.29 -1.77
N VAL A 283 -9.91 12.11 -2.39
CA VAL A 283 -9.56 10.81 -1.82
C VAL A 283 -8.10 10.45 -2.11
N MET A 284 -7.60 10.68 -3.32
CA MET A 284 -6.25 10.28 -3.73
C MET A 284 -5.17 11.31 -3.38
N GLU A 285 -5.49 12.61 -3.45
CA GLU A 285 -4.52 13.70 -3.32
C GLU A 285 -4.34 14.17 -1.87
N GLN A 286 -4.17 13.21 -0.96
CA GLN A 286 -4.00 13.49 0.47
C GLN A 286 -2.78 14.40 0.74
N LEU A 287 -1.75 14.33 -0.10
CA LEU A 287 -0.59 15.22 -0.05
C LEU A 287 -0.98 16.69 -0.15
N MET A 288 -2.00 17.00 -0.94
CA MET A 288 -2.48 18.36 -1.14
C MET A 288 -3.23 18.91 0.07
N LYS A 289 -3.54 18.09 1.11
CA LYS A 289 -4.07 18.61 2.37
C LYS A 289 -3.05 19.48 3.10
N ASN A 290 -1.74 19.24 2.95
CA ASN A 290 -0.70 20.10 3.53
C ASN A 290 -0.56 21.41 2.73
N PRO A 291 -0.75 22.60 3.34
CA PRO A 291 -0.61 23.89 2.66
C PRO A 291 0.75 24.10 1.97
N SER A 292 1.86 23.62 2.57
CA SER A 292 3.20 23.78 2.01
C SER A 292 3.36 23.06 0.67
N ASN A 293 2.65 21.94 0.45
CA ASN A 293 2.67 21.26 -0.84
C ASN A 293 1.97 22.10 -1.92
N ARG A 294 0.89 22.82 -1.57
CA ARG A 294 0.13 23.69 -2.49
C ARG A 294 0.91 24.93 -2.92
N GLU A 295 2.02 25.25 -2.27
CA GLU A 295 2.87 26.39 -2.65
C GLU A 295 3.57 26.15 -3.99
N TRP A 296 3.91 24.89 -4.30
CA TRP A 296 4.69 24.53 -5.50
C TRP A 296 4.05 23.42 -6.34
N LEU A 297 3.15 22.60 -5.78
CA LEU A 297 2.37 21.60 -6.52
C LEU A 297 1.03 22.18 -6.99
N GLN A 298 0.66 21.84 -8.22
CA GLN A 298 -0.71 22.01 -8.71
C GLN A 298 -1.60 20.90 -8.15
N HIS A 299 -1.14 19.64 -8.25
CA HIS A 299 -1.79 18.47 -7.69
C HIS A 299 -0.80 17.32 -7.51
N ALA A 300 -1.05 16.45 -6.53
CA ALA A 300 -0.23 15.26 -6.30
C ALA A 300 -1.00 14.20 -5.49
N GLY A 301 -0.92 12.96 -5.96
CA GLY A 301 -1.55 11.80 -5.33
C GLY A 301 -0.56 10.66 -5.18
N GLN A 302 -0.68 9.90 -4.10
CA GLN A 302 0.11 8.68 -3.93
C GLN A 302 -0.62 7.64 -3.09
N LYS A 303 -0.28 6.37 -3.33
CA LYS A 303 -0.62 5.27 -2.43
C LYS A 303 0.56 4.32 -2.37
N GLY A 304 0.97 4.02 -1.13
CA GLY A 304 1.87 2.92 -0.85
C GLY A 304 1.15 1.69 -0.29
N GLY A 305 1.86 0.58 -0.28
CA GLY A 305 1.39 -0.68 0.28
C GLY A 305 2.54 -1.50 0.83
N SER A 306 2.34 -2.10 1.99
CA SER A 306 3.35 -2.90 2.65
C SER A 306 2.79 -4.11 3.36
N THR A 307 3.60 -5.17 3.40
CA THR A 307 3.53 -6.26 4.37
C THR A 307 4.87 -6.36 5.07
N ALA A 308 5.15 -7.46 5.77
CA ALA A 308 6.52 -7.73 6.26
C ALA A 308 7.52 -8.01 5.12
N PHE A 309 7.04 -8.39 3.93
CA PHE A 309 7.86 -8.87 2.80
C PHE A 309 7.75 -7.99 1.57
N VAL A 310 6.77 -7.09 1.52
CA VAL A 310 6.43 -6.26 0.36
C VAL A 310 6.54 -4.79 0.72
N PHE A 311 7.10 -3.99 -0.18
CA PHE A 311 7.03 -2.52 -0.14
C PHE A 311 6.72 -2.01 -1.54
N THR A 312 5.66 -1.23 -1.65
CA THR A 312 5.20 -0.68 -2.93
C THR A 312 4.81 0.78 -2.76
N ILE A 313 4.98 1.55 -3.82
CA ILE A 313 4.46 2.90 -3.90
C ILE A 313 4.13 3.25 -5.35
N SER A 314 3.02 3.94 -5.57
CA SER A 314 2.70 4.58 -6.82
C SER A 314 2.28 6.01 -6.56
N MET A 315 2.81 6.94 -7.34
CA MET A 315 2.53 8.37 -7.19
C MET A 315 2.46 9.10 -8.53
N TYR A 316 1.75 10.21 -8.52
CA TYR A 316 1.81 11.23 -9.56
C TYR A 316 1.87 12.62 -8.96
N ALA A 317 2.49 13.55 -9.67
CA ALA A 317 2.52 14.96 -9.31
C ALA A 317 2.60 15.84 -10.55
N THR A 318 1.99 17.03 -10.47
CA THR A 318 2.22 18.14 -11.40
C THR A 318 2.58 19.37 -10.59
N ASP A 319 3.70 20.01 -10.90
CA ASP A 319 4.10 21.27 -10.28
C ASP A 319 3.42 22.50 -10.92
N LYS A 320 3.61 23.68 -10.34
CA LYS A 320 3.04 24.92 -10.88
C LYS A 320 3.68 25.42 -12.18
N GLU A 321 4.81 24.86 -12.58
CA GLU A 321 5.45 25.11 -13.88
C GLU A 321 4.92 24.16 -14.97
N GLY A 322 4.10 23.18 -14.58
CA GLY A 322 3.52 22.18 -15.46
C GLY A 322 4.40 20.95 -15.67
N ASN A 323 5.49 20.79 -14.91
CA ASN A 323 6.28 19.57 -14.96
C ASN A 323 5.47 18.43 -14.32
N ARG A 324 5.49 17.26 -14.97
CA ARG A 324 4.76 16.06 -14.55
C ARG A 324 5.70 14.93 -14.17
N ILE A 325 5.35 14.24 -13.09
CA ILE A 325 6.08 13.08 -12.59
C ILE A 325 5.10 11.95 -12.34
N GLU A 326 5.45 10.76 -12.79
CA GLU A 326 4.77 9.51 -12.45
C GLU A 326 5.78 8.47 -12.01
N MET A 327 5.47 7.74 -10.95
CA MET A 327 6.35 6.71 -10.42
C MET A 327 5.55 5.50 -9.97
N ALA A 328 6.09 4.32 -10.27
CA ALA A 328 5.68 3.06 -9.66
C ALA A 328 6.94 2.31 -9.21
N PHE A 329 6.99 1.94 -7.94
CA PHE A 329 8.04 1.13 -7.35
C PHE A 329 7.40 -0.04 -6.63
N LEU A 330 7.82 -1.25 -6.95
CA LEU A 330 7.34 -2.50 -6.38
C LEU A 330 8.52 -3.33 -5.91
N ALA A 331 8.50 -3.81 -4.67
CA ALA A 331 9.50 -4.74 -4.14
C ALA A 331 8.84 -5.83 -3.30
N ASN A 332 9.36 -7.05 -3.43
CA ASN A 332 8.89 -8.26 -2.76
C ASN A 332 10.06 -9.04 -2.13
N ASP A 333 9.75 -10.03 -1.30
CA ASP A 333 10.71 -10.89 -0.59
C ASP A 333 11.75 -10.12 0.23
N LEU A 334 11.33 -8.98 0.78
CA LEU A 334 12.17 -8.11 1.57
C LEU A 334 12.59 -8.75 2.89
N SER A 335 13.88 -8.61 3.21
CA SER A 335 14.35 -8.73 4.59
C SER A 335 13.86 -7.56 5.44
N ASN A 336 13.87 -7.74 6.75
CA ASN A 336 13.56 -6.68 7.72
C ASN A 336 14.45 -5.44 7.57
N LEU A 337 15.69 -5.60 7.09
CA LEU A 337 16.62 -4.49 6.90
C LEU A 337 16.25 -3.68 5.66
N GLU A 338 15.98 -4.36 4.54
CA GLU A 338 15.58 -3.72 3.29
C GLU A 338 14.24 -3.01 3.43
N PHE A 339 13.26 -3.63 4.10
CA PHE A 339 11.99 -2.99 4.40
C PHE A 339 12.18 -1.66 5.14
N LYS A 340 13.03 -1.65 6.18
CA LYS A 340 13.35 -0.43 6.94
C LYS A 340 14.08 0.60 6.07
N LYS A 341 15.02 0.15 5.22
CA LYS A 341 15.75 1.02 4.30
C LYS A 341 14.79 1.72 3.34
N LEU A 342 13.86 0.99 2.71
CA LEU A 342 12.87 1.54 1.80
C LEU A 342 11.90 2.49 2.51
N SER A 343 11.27 2.03 3.60
CA SER A 343 10.25 2.81 4.31
C SER A 343 10.76 4.10 4.93
N ASN A 344 12.03 4.14 5.39
CA ASN A 344 12.61 5.35 5.97
C ASN A 344 13.07 6.39 4.94
N ASN A 345 13.30 5.99 3.68
CA ASN A 345 14.01 6.82 2.70
C ASN A 345 13.19 7.17 1.45
N MET A 346 12.13 6.39 1.12
CA MET A 346 11.35 6.59 -0.11
C MET A 346 10.75 8.00 -0.22
N ASN A 347 10.20 8.55 0.86
CA ASN A 347 9.64 9.91 0.83
C ASN A 347 10.70 10.98 0.50
N SER A 348 11.93 10.81 0.99
CA SER A 348 13.02 11.76 0.69
C SER A 348 13.51 11.60 -0.74
N PHE A 349 13.59 10.36 -1.24
CA PHE A 349 13.84 10.10 -2.66
C PHE A 349 12.81 10.76 -3.57
N GLN A 350 11.51 10.60 -3.28
CA GLN A 350 10.44 11.23 -4.06
C GLN A 350 10.54 12.75 -4.02
N LEU A 351 10.74 13.34 -2.83
CA LEU A 351 10.85 14.79 -2.68
C LEU A 351 12.03 15.34 -3.46
N GLU A 352 13.23 14.79 -3.27
CA GLU A 352 14.43 15.22 -3.99
C GLU A 352 14.29 15.02 -5.50
N PHE A 353 13.68 13.91 -5.94
CA PHE A 353 13.36 13.74 -7.36
C PHE A 353 12.41 14.84 -7.86
N MET A 354 11.39 15.24 -7.10
CA MET A 354 10.49 16.32 -7.53
C MET A 354 11.16 17.71 -7.55
N THR A 355 12.03 18.01 -6.58
CA THR A 355 12.49 19.40 -6.35
C THR A 355 13.93 19.70 -6.80
N ASN A 356 14.74 18.68 -7.10
CA ASN A 356 16.17 18.85 -7.37
C ASN A 356 16.57 18.28 -8.75
N SER A 357 16.86 19.17 -9.70
CA SER A 357 17.20 18.79 -11.08
C SER A 357 18.51 18.01 -11.18
N GLU A 358 19.51 18.30 -10.34
CA GLU A 358 20.79 17.57 -10.35
C GLU A 358 20.62 16.17 -9.78
N PHE A 359 19.83 16.02 -8.71
CA PHE A 359 19.47 14.71 -8.18
C PHE A 359 18.70 13.88 -9.23
N ARG A 360 17.70 14.47 -9.90
CA ARG A 360 16.99 13.82 -11.01
C ARG A 360 17.96 13.31 -12.08
N LYS A 361 18.88 14.15 -12.56
CA LYS A 361 19.88 13.74 -13.57
C LYS A 361 20.72 12.57 -13.08
N SER A 362 21.16 12.60 -11.82
CA SER A 362 21.90 11.49 -11.22
C SER A 362 21.10 10.19 -11.18
N VAL A 363 19.80 10.26 -10.86
CA VAL A 363 18.90 9.10 -10.92
C VAL A 363 18.86 8.53 -12.34
N LYS A 364 18.66 9.37 -13.36
CA LYS A 364 18.67 8.93 -14.76
C LYS A 364 20.01 8.28 -15.14
N GLU A 365 21.13 8.90 -14.81
CA GLU A 365 22.46 8.36 -15.14
C GLU A 365 22.75 7.02 -14.46
N LYS A 366 22.32 6.84 -13.21
CA LYS A 366 22.61 5.64 -12.41
C LYS A 366 21.63 4.49 -12.63
N LEU A 367 20.39 4.78 -13.01
CA LEU A 367 19.28 3.81 -13.03
C LEU A 367 18.59 3.61 -14.39
N HIS A 368 18.94 4.39 -15.42
CA HIS A 368 18.40 4.17 -16.76
C HIS A 368 18.86 2.84 -17.39
#